data_AF-A0A9E1JN78-F1
#
_entry.id   AF-A0A9E1JN78-F1
#
_cell.length_a   1.000
_cell.length_b   1.000
_cell.length_c   1.000
_cell.angle_alpha   90.00
_cell.angle_beta   90.00
_cell.angle_gamma   90.00
#
_symmetry.space_group_name_H-M   'P 1'
#
loop_
_entity.id
_entity.type
_entity.pdbx_description
1 polymer ?
#
loop_
_entity_poly.entity_id
_entity_poly.type
_entity_poly.pdbx_seq_one_letter_code
_entity_poly.pdbx_strand_id
1 'polypeptide(L)'
;MPTFNSNNFEKSILSPHSAGEVYVSDDIVALPVTLALNDLAKVGHLPADCIPIDVVAIADELDEHATDTLTFSVGMMNDDGDDLVTAETFITGAQADTDPTVTRAAGAGLKGIARNKTTDRVLGIKITAAAATKAAGNVRVIMTYRASDYGA
;
A
#
# COMPACT_ATOMS: atom_id res chain seq x y z
N MET A 1 -2.52 -3.98 -17.58
CA MET A 1 -2.66 -2.63 -16.97
C MET A 1 -1.27 -2.04 -16.80
N PRO A 2 -1.08 -0.72 -16.87
CA PRO A 2 0.19 -0.11 -16.52
C PRO A 2 0.49 -0.35 -15.03
N THR A 3 1.76 -0.54 -14.69
CA THR A 3 2.22 -0.72 -13.31
C THR A 3 3.16 0.43 -12.97
N PHE A 4 2.86 1.16 -11.89
CA PHE A 4 3.69 2.25 -11.38
C PHE A 4 4.55 1.73 -10.23
N ASN A 5 5.81 2.12 -10.16
CA ASN A 5 6.72 1.71 -9.09
C ASN A 5 7.11 2.91 -8.23
N SER A 6 7.26 2.70 -6.92
CA SER A 6 7.82 3.71 -6.01
C SER A 6 9.29 3.98 -6.27
N ASN A 7 9.76 5.11 -5.75
CA ASN A 7 11.18 5.49 -5.77
C ASN A 7 12.12 4.52 -5.05
N ASN A 8 11.60 3.73 -4.11
CA ASN A 8 12.35 2.78 -3.29
C ASN A 8 12.10 1.32 -3.67
N PHE A 9 11.29 1.04 -4.69
CA PHE A 9 10.89 -0.32 -5.01
C PHE A 9 12.07 -1.25 -5.32
N GLU A 10 13.13 -0.71 -5.93
CA GLU A 10 14.36 -1.48 -6.25
C GLU A 10 15.42 -1.45 -5.14
N LYS A 11 15.15 -0.77 -4.01
CA LYS A 11 16.10 -0.67 -2.90
C LYS A 11 16.18 -1.98 -2.12
N SER A 12 17.38 -2.31 -1.63
CA SER A 12 17.59 -3.52 -0.82
C SER A 12 16.61 -3.60 0.36
N ILE A 13 15.87 -4.70 0.38
CA ILE A 13 14.91 -5.04 1.42
C ILE A 13 15.68 -5.41 2.69
N LEU A 14 15.34 -4.79 3.81
CA LEU A 14 15.96 -5.08 5.11
C LEU A 14 14.97 -5.88 5.96
N SER A 15 15.37 -7.09 6.35
CA SER A 15 14.62 -7.88 7.34
C SER A 15 15.10 -7.56 8.76
N PRO A 16 14.23 -7.68 9.78
CA PRO A 16 14.65 -7.56 11.17
C PRO A 16 15.75 -8.54 11.52
N HIS A 17 16.83 -8.05 12.14
CA HIS A 17 17.98 -8.88 12.49
C HIS A 17 17.85 -9.54 13.86
N SER A 18 16.86 -9.16 14.66
CA SER A 18 16.56 -9.80 15.94
C SER A 18 15.08 -9.76 16.30
N ALA A 19 14.67 -10.70 17.16
CA ALA A 19 13.31 -10.73 17.68
C ALA A 19 13.03 -9.48 18.54
N GLY A 20 11.90 -8.83 18.30
CA GLY A 20 11.47 -7.64 19.04
C GLY A 20 11.79 -6.30 18.40
N GLU A 21 12.43 -6.31 17.24
CA GLU A 21 12.64 -5.10 16.46
C GLU A 21 11.42 -4.77 15.58
N VAL A 22 11.17 -3.49 15.43
CA VAL A 22 10.14 -2.95 14.54
C VAL A 22 10.83 -2.07 13.52
N TYR A 23 10.53 -2.33 12.26
CA TYR A 23 11.06 -1.61 11.12
C TYR A 23 9.96 -0.78 10.48
N VAL A 24 10.38 0.23 9.74
CA VAL A 24 9.49 1.12 8.99
C VAL A 24 9.92 1.09 7.53
N SER A 25 8.98 0.77 6.64
CA SER A 25 9.08 1.13 5.22
C SER A 25 8.37 2.46 5.01
N ASP A 26 8.96 3.30 4.19
CA ASP A 26 8.49 4.65 3.91
C ASP A 26 8.69 4.92 2.43
N ASP A 27 7.62 4.66 1.69
CA ASP A 27 7.66 4.51 0.25
C ASP A 27 6.69 5.48 -0.41
N ILE A 28 7.10 6.08 -1.53
CA ILE A 28 6.28 7.04 -2.27
C ILE A 28 6.22 6.65 -3.73
N VAL A 29 5.00 6.57 -4.27
CA VAL A 29 4.74 6.29 -5.68
C VAL A 29 4.09 7.49 -6.35
N ALA A 30 4.63 7.87 -7.51
CA ALA A 30 4.04 8.89 -8.37
C ALA A 30 2.96 8.23 -9.24
N LEU A 31 1.76 8.83 -9.26
CA LEU A 31 0.63 8.37 -10.04
C LEU A 31 0.29 9.40 -11.13
N PRO A 32 0.01 8.95 -12.37
CA PRO A 32 -0.21 9.85 -13.49
C PRO A 32 -1.65 10.38 -13.53
N VAL A 33 -1.86 11.46 -14.28
CA VAL A 33 -3.20 11.98 -14.60
C VAL A 33 -4.08 10.97 -15.35
N THR A 34 -3.52 9.87 -15.86
CA THR A 34 -4.25 8.85 -16.61
C THR A 34 -4.89 7.78 -15.73
N LEU A 35 -4.78 7.86 -14.40
CA LEU A 35 -5.32 6.87 -13.46
C LEU A 35 -6.76 6.44 -13.82
N ALA A 36 -7.00 5.15 -13.82
CA ALA A 36 -8.27 4.52 -14.12
C ALA A 36 -8.65 3.47 -13.07
N LEU A 37 -9.92 3.08 -13.08
CA LEU A 37 -10.42 2.00 -12.22
C LEU A 37 -9.60 0.72 -12.45
N ASN A 38 -9.22 0.06 -11.36
CA ASN A 38 -8.36 -1.11 -11.31
C ASN A 38 -6.90 -0.88 -11.67
N ASP A 39 -6.43 0.35 -11.89
CA ASP A 39 -4.99 0.57 -11.99
C ASP A 39 -4.30 0.16 -10.68
N LEU A 40 -3.11 -0.43 -10.81
CA LEU A 40 -2.28 -0.87 -9.69
C LEU A 40 -0.92 -0.19 -9.68
N ALA A 41 -0.48 0.14 -8.48
CA ALA A 41 0.85 0.68 -8.23
C ALA A 41 1.57 -0.17 -7.18
N LYS A 42 2.83 -0.50 -7.44
CA LYS A 42 3.75 -1.19 -6.53
C LYS A 42 4.45 -0.13 -5.68
N VAL A 43 4.25 -0.21 -4.37
CA VAL A 43 4.70 0.83 -3.45
C VAL A 43 5.93 0.38 -2.68
N GLY A 44 5.97 -0.85 -2.20
CA GLY A 44 7.09 -1.31 -1.40
C GLY A 44 7.11 -2.81 -1.25
N HIS A 45 7.98 -3.28 -0.37
CA HIS A 45 8.15 -4.69 -0.07
C HIS A 45 7.99 -4.96 1.43
N LEU A 46 7.30 -6.05 1.75
CA LEU A 46 7.36 -6.69 3.05
C LEU A 46 8.32 -7.88 2.93
N PRO A 47 9.45 -7.88 3.67
CA PRO A 47 10.40 -8.98 3.60
C PRO A 47 9.76 -10.32 3.98
N ALA A 48 10.38 -11.42 3.53
CA ALA A 48 10.07 -12.76 4.00
C ALA A 48 10.08 -12.83 5.54
N ASP A 49 9.21 -13.68 6.09
CA ASP A 49 9.02 -13.91 7.52
C ASP A 49 8.73 -12.64 8.34
N CYS A 50 8.15 -11.61 7.70
CA CYS A 50 7.67 -10.41 8.36
C CYS A 50 6.15 -10.26 8.30
N ILE A 51 5.57 -9.57 9.27
CA ILE A 51 4.17 -9.15 9.31
C ILE A 51 4.09 -7.63 9.55
N PRO A 52 3.17 -6.91 8.90
CA PRO A 52 2.93 -5.51 9.20
C PRO A 52 2.15 -5.37 10.52
N ILE A 53 2.40 -4.26 11.19
CA ILE A 53 1.82 -3.87 12.48
C ILE A 53 0.89 -2.69 12.29
N ASP A 54 1.25 -1.75 11.43
CA ASP A 54 0.44 -0.59 11.06
C ASP A 54 0.78 -0.18 9.63
N VAL A 55 -0.21 0.39 8.94
CA VAL A 55 -0.06 0.90 7.58
C VAL A 55 -0.80 2.23 7.51
N VAL A 56 -0.09 3.26 7.06
CA VAL A 56 -0.62 4.61 6.85
C VAL A 56 -0.41 4.98 5.40
N ALA A 57 -1.48 5.35 4.70
CA ALA A 57 -1.44 5.94 3.38
C ALA A 57 -1.68 7.44 3.49
N ILE A 58 -0.86 8.21 2.76
CA ILE A 58 -0.97 9.66 2.62
C ILE A 58 -1.07 9.93 1.13
N ALA A 59 -2.17 10.51 0.68
CA ALA A 59 -2.37 10.81 -0.73
C ALA A 59 -2.38 12.32 -0.96
N ASP A 60 -1.71 12.75 -2.03
CA ASP A 60 -1.88 14.09 -2.59
C ASP A 60 -3.28 14.21 -3.23
N GLU A 61 -3.55 15.40 -3.77
CA GLU A 61 -4.77 15.72 -4.50
C GLU A 61 -4.78 15.00 -5.86
N LEU A 62 -5.50 13.88 -5.98
CA LEU A 62 -5.55 13.06 -7.21
C LEU A 62 -6.87 13.24 -7.98
N ASP A 63 -7.81 13.99 -7.42
CA ASP A 63 -9.10 14.34 -8.02
C ASP A 63 -9.39 15.83 -7.78
N GLU A 64 -9.40 16.62 -8.86
CA GLU A 64 -9.75 18.04 -8.82
C GLU A 64 -11.27 18.27 -8.90
N HIS A 65 -12.08 17.21 -8.83
CA HIS A 65 -13.53 17.33 -8.91
C HIS A 65 -14.11 17.98 -7.65
N ALA A 66 -15.18 18.77 -7.81
CA ALA A 66 -15.81 19.46 -6.69
C ALA A 66 -16.41 18.54 -5.61
N THR A 67 -16.54 17.24 -5.89
CA THR A 67 -16.92 16.20 -4.94
C THR A 67 -16.00 15.00 -5.10
N ASP A 68 -15.60 14.42 -3.98
CA ASP A 68 -14.73 13.25 -3.87
C ASP A 68 -15.25 12.06 -4.70
N THR A 69 -14.45 11.59 -5.67
CA THR A 69 -14.79 10.39 -6.46
C THR A 69 -13.67 9.36 -6.56
N LEU A 70 -12.42 9.75 -6.33
CA LEU A 70 -11.30 8.81 -6.37
C LEU A 70 -11.18 8.06 -5.06
N THR A 71 -11.21 6.73 -5.16
CA THR A 71 -10.95 5.86 -4.01
C THR A 71 -9.91 4.82 -4.34
N PHE A 72 -9.12 4.42 -3.35
CA PHE A 72 -8.12 3.38 -3.48
C PHE A 72 -8.06 2.47 -2.25
N SER A 73 -7.43 1.31 -2.44
CA SER A 73 -7.16 0.34 -1.38
C SER A 73 -5.66 0.06 -1.32
N VAL A 74 -5.18 -0.32 -0.14
CA VAL A 74 -3.77 -0.67 0.12
C VAL A 74 -3.70 -2.06 0.72
N GLY A 75 -2.84 -2.91 0.16
CA GLY A 75 -2.70 -4.31 0.58
C GLY A 75 -1.51 -5.01 -0.05
N MET A 76 -1.36 -6.30 0.24
CA MET A 76 -0.39 -7.15 -0.46
C MET A 76 -0.93 -7.54 -1.82
N MET A 77 -0.09 -7.47 -2.85
CA MET A 77 -0.41 -7.97 -4.18
C MET A 77 -0.43 -9.51 -4.19
N ASN A 78 -1.25 -10.07 -5.08
CA ASN A 78 -1.24 -11.49 -5.39
C ASN A 78 0.01 -11.87 -6.22
N ASP A 79 0.26 -13.17 -6.35
CA ASP A 79 1.44 -13.68 -7.07
C ASP A 79 1.42 -13.33 -8.57
N ASP A 80 0.23 -13.19 -9.15
CA ASP A 80 0.04 -12.76 -10.55
C ASP A 80 0.33 -11.26 -10.76
N GLY A 81 0.36 -10.47 -9.69
CA GLY A 81 0.63 -9.04 -9.71
C GLY A 81 -0.47 -8.18 -10.34
N ASP A 82 -1.69 -8.70 -10.42
CA ASP A 82 -2.85 -8.08 -11.06
C ASP A 82 -3.99 -7.71 -10.10
N ASP A 83 -3.91 -8.11 -8.84
CA ASP A 83 -4.86 -7.72 -7.78
C ASP A 83 -4.22 -7.68 -6.38
N LEU A 84 -4.95 -7.14 -5.41
CA LEU A 84 -4.66 -7.28 -3.98
C LEU A 84 -5.26 -8.57 -3.45
N VAL A 85 -4.54 -9.23 -2.53
CA VAL A 85 -5.06 -10.37 -1.80
C VAL A 85 -6.10 -9.89 -0.79
N THR A 86 -7.37 -10.28 -0.95
CA THR A 86 -8.50 -9.80 -0.12
C THR A 86 -8.26 -9.90 1.38
N ALA A 87 -7.62 -10.98 1.85
CA ALA A 87 -7.32 -11.19 3.27
C ALA A 87 -6.12 -10.36 3.79
N GLU A 88 -5.33 -9.78 2.88
CA GLU A 88 -4.16 -8.95 3.16
C GLU A 88 -4.35 -7.52 2.60
N THR A 89 -5.60 -7.08 2.49
CA THR A 89 -5.97 -5.67 2.23
C THR A 89 -6.16 -4.95 3.56
N PHE A 90 -5.34 -3.93 3.80
CA PHE A 90 -5.25 -3.23 5.09
C PHE A 90 -6.12 -1.98 5.15
N ILE A 91 -6.22 -1.28 4.02
CA ILE A 91 -7.00 -0.06 3.84
C ILE A 91 -7.94 -0.29 2.66
N THR A 92 -9.22 0.00 2.84
CA THR A 92 -10.24 -0.07 1.79
C THR A 92 -10.96 1.26 1.68
N GLY A 93 -11.09 1.81 0.47
CA GLY A 93 -11.86 3.03 0.22
C GLY A 93 -11.21 4.30 0.79
N ALA A 94 -9.88 4.35 0.86
CA ALA A 94 -9.18 5.61 1.12
C ALA A 94 -9.47 6.59 -0.01
N GLN A 95 -9.73 7.85 0.34
CA GLN A 95 -9.98 8.91 -0.64
C GLN A 95 -8.68 9.62 -1.00
N ALA A 96 -8.61 10.20 -2.21
CA ALA A 96 -7.51 11.10 -2.62
C ALA A 96 -8.12 12.23 -3.44
N ASP A 97 -8.65 13.21 -2.71
CA ASP A 97 -9.63 14.18 -3.21
C ASP A 97 -8.98 15.50 -3.61
N THR A 98 -9.71 16.59 -3.46
CA THR A 98 -9.24 17.97 -3.69
C THR A 98 -8.35 18.50 -2.57
N ASP A 99 -8.24 17.79 -1.45
CA ASP A 99 -7.32 18.06 -0.35
C ASP A 99 -6.48 16.80 -0.05
N PRO A 100 -5.22 16.94 0.42
CA PRO A 100 -4.41 15.79 0.80
C PRO A 100 -5.03 15.02 1.97
N THR A 101 -5.03 13.70 1.87
CA THR A 101 -5.67 12.83 2.85
C THR A 101 -4.66 11.95 3.59
N VAL A 102 -5.02 11.55 4.81
CA VAL A 102 -4.27 10.54 5.60
C VAL A 102 -5.24 9.46 6.05
N THR A 103 -4.97 8.23 5.63
CA THR A 103 -5.76 7.04 6.01
C THR A 103 -4.89 6.01 6.68
N ARG A 104 -5.33 5.46 7.81
CA ARG A 104 -4.64 4.39 8.54
C ARG A 104 -5.42 3.09 8.44
N ALA A 105 -4.71 1.97 8.37
CA ALA A 105 -5.31 0.64 8.38
C ALA A 105 -6.18 0.41 9.63
N ALA A 106 -7.35 -0.19 9.41
CA ALA A 106 -8.15 -0.68 10.52
C ALA A 106 -7.49 -1.94 11.09
N GLY A 107 -7.41 -2.06 12.42
CA GLY A 107 -6.76 -3.20 13.08
C GLY A 107 -7.32 -4.58 12.69
N ALA A 108 -8.53 -4.66 12.13
CA ALA A 108 -9.08 -5.89 11.57
C ALA A 108 -8.34 -6.36 10.31
N GLY A 109 -7.95 -5.45 9.41
CA GLY A 109 -7.23 -5.77 8.17
C GLY A 109 -5.80 -6.29 8.42
N LEU A 110 -5.25 -6.03 9.62
CA LEU A 110 -3.91 -6.48 10.01
C LEU A 110 -3.91 -7.84 10.71
N LYS A 111 -5.08 -8.37 11.10
CA LYS A 111 -5.20 -9.67 11.79
C LYS A 111 -5.24 -10.86 10.83
N GLY A 112 -5.62 -10.65 9.57
CA GLY A 112 -5.80 -11.70 8.56
C GLY A 112 -4.53 -12.14 7.84
N ILE A 113 -3.38 -11.59 8.21
CA ILE A 113 -2.15 -11.70 7.43
C ILE A 113 -1.51 -13.07 7.63
N ALA A 114 -1.16 -13.72 6.52
CA ALA A 114 -0.45 -14.98 6.57
C ALA A 114 0.94 -14.77 7.22
N ARG A 115 1.23 -15.61 8.22
CA ARG A 115 2.54 -15.67 8.89
C ARG A 115 3.46 -16.63 8.13
N ASN A 116 4.77 -16.52 8.39
CA ASN A 116 5.80 -17.46 7.94
C ASN A 116 5.83 -17.63 6.42
N LYS A 117 5.66 -16.52 5.70
CA LYS A 117 5.80 -16.46 4.25
C LYS A 117 7.29 -16.38 3.93
N THR A 118 7.81 -17.42 3.27
CA THR A 118 9.24 -17.56 2.96
C THR A 118 9.69 -16.72 1.76
N THR A 119 8.83 -15.87 1.22
CA THR A 119 9.09 -14.99 0.08
C THR A 119 8.68 -13.57 0.41
N ASP A 120 9.43 -12.61 -0.13
CA ASP A 120 9.06 -11.20 -0.05
C ASP A 120 7.70 -10.96 -0.72
N ARG A 121 6.91 -10.08 -0.14
CA ARG A 121 5.58 -9.71 -0.64
C ARG A 121 5.59 -8.26 -1.10
N VAL A 122 4.86 -7.99 -2.17
CA VAL A 122 4.75 -6.64 -2.73
C VAL A 122 3.56 -5.92 -2.08
N LEU A 123 3.83 -4.77 -1.49
CA LEU A 123 2.82 -3.82 -1.04
C LEU A 123 2.33 -3.01 -2.25
N GLY A 124 1.03 -2.99 -2.47
CA GLY A 124 0.40 -2.32 -3.60
C GLY A 124 -0.74 -1.39 -3.22
N ILE A 125 -1.01 -0.45 -4.12
CA ILE A 125 -2.22 0.36 -4.16
C ILE A 125 -3.05 -0.07 -5.35
N LYS A 126 -4.37 -0.20 -5.17
CA LYS A 126 -5.33 -0.44 -6.25
C LYS A 126 -6.38 0.66 -6.25
N ILE A 127 -6.62 1.27 -7.41
CA ILE A 127 -7.70 2.24 -7.60
C ILE A 127 -9.04 1.50 -7.63
N THR A 128 -9.93 1.82 -6.70
CA THR A 128 -11.26 1.21 -6.53
C THR A 128 -12.40 2.07 -7.06
N ALA A 129 -12.16 3.37 -7.25
CA ALA A 129 -13.01 4.27 -8.03
C ALA A 129 -12.12 5.32 -8.70
N ALA A 130 -12.39 5.63 -9.97
CA ALA A 130 -11.59 6.60 -10.72
C ALA A 130 -12.06 8.04 -10.45
N ALA A 131 -11.13 8.98 -10.44
CA ALA A 131 -11.40 10.42 -10.39
C ALA A 131 -12.31 10.85 -11.55
N ALA A 132 -13.28 11.71 -11.25
CA ALA A 132 -14.10 12.41 -12.22
C ALA A 132 -13.28 13.51 -12.91
N THR A 133 -12.40 14.20 -12.18
CA THR A 133 -11.47 15.20 -12.74
C THR A 133 -10.05 14.83 -12.36
N LYS A 134 -9.39 14.04 -13.21
CA LYS A 134 -8.10 13.41 -12.89
C LYS A 134 -6.99 14.44 -12.67
N ALA A 135 -6.19 14.22 -11.64
CA ALA A 135 -4.92 14.90 -11.41
C ALA A 135 -3.76 13.89 -11.29
N ALA A 136 -2.53 14.38 -11.41
CA ALA A 136 -1.34 13.62 -11.10
C ALA A 136 -0.83 14.02 -9.71
N GLY A 137 -0.26 13.08 -8.98
CA GLY A 137 0.23 13.32 -7.62
C GLY A 137 0.92 12.11 -7.07
N ASN A 138 1.19 12.11 -5.76
CA ASN A 138 1.86 11.00 -5.11
C ASN A 138 0.96 10.35 -4.07
N VAL A 139 1.21 9.05 -3.85
CA VAL A 139 0.75 8.37 -2.65
C VAL A 139 1.97 7.85 -1.91
N ARG A 140 2.08 8.24 -0.65
CA ARG A 140 3.08 7.75 0.28
C ARG A 140 2.45 6.70 1.18
N VAL A 141 3.09 5.55 1.33
CA VAL A 141 2.67 4.50 2.26
C VAL A 141 3.78 4.25 3.25
N ILE A 142 3.44 4.36 4.53
CA ILE A 142 4.31 4.08 5.65
C ILE A 142 3.83 2.79 6.28
N MET A 143 4.66 1.76 6.27
CA MET A 143 4.35 0.46 6.85
C MET A 143 5.33 0.15 7.98
N THR A 144 4.82 -0.03 9.19
CA THR A 144 5.59 -0.62 10.28
C THR A 144 5.45 -2.12 10.24
N TYR A 145 6.55 -2.86 10.37
CA TYR A 145 6.55 -4.32 10.34
C TYR A 145 7.57 -4.91 11.32
N ARG A 146 7.41 -6.21 11.59
CA ARG A 146 8.29 -7.00 12.47
C ARG A 146 8.37 -8.43 11.97
N ALA A 147 9.29 -9.22 12.53
CA ALA A 147 9.35 -10.66 12.30
C ALA A 147 8.04 -11.36 12.73
N SER A 148 7.58 -12.34 11.95
CA SER A 148 6.34 -13.11 12.18
C SER A 148 6.36 -13.92 13.48
N ASP A 149 7.56 -14.36 13.87
CA ASP A 149 7.79 -15.25 15.00
C ASP A 149 7.82 -14.49 16.33
N TYR A 150 7.89 -13.15 16.30
CA TYR A 150 7.90 -12.36 17.51
C TYR A 150 6.51 -12.27 18.14
N GLY A 151 6.37 -12.76 19.38
CA GLY A 151 5.09 -12.74 20.13
C GLY A 151 4.00 -13.63 19.52
N ALA A 152 4.39 -14.72 18.86
CA ALA A 152 3.54 -15.85 18.52
C ALA A 152 3.33 -16.77 19.73
#